data_AF-A0A439KUA4-F1
#
_entry.id   AF-A0A439KUA4-F1
#
_cell.length_a   1.000
_cell.length_b   1.000
_cell.length_c   1.000
_cell.angle_alpha   90.00
_cell.angle_beta   90.00
_cell.angle_gamma   90.00
#
_symmetry.space_group_name_H-M   'P 1'
#
loop_
_entity.id
_entity.type
_entity.pdbx_description
1 polymer ?
#
loop_
_entity_poly.entity_id
_entity_poly.type
_entity_poly.pdbx_seq_one_letter_code
_entity_poly.pdbx_strand_id
1 'polypeptide(L)'
;ERGVIRQGELQSWLLILKTGAGTPVEGAAITISGGMPRHRHGLPTSPQATDYLGDGCYRIDGVKFTMSGLWQLHFAISAAAGSDTVVFNVLL
;
A
#
# COMPACT_ATOMS: atom_id res chain seq x y z
N GLU A 1 8.52 8.54 6.72
CA GLU A 1 8.00 9.57 7.66
C GLU A 1 6.53 9.27 7.96
N ARG A 2 6.04 9.49 9.18
CA ARG A 2 4.59 9.43 9.48
C ARG A 2 3.94 10.69 8.91
N GLY A 3 3.91 10.77 7.59
CA GLY A 3 3.59 11.97 6.83
C GLY A 3 2.09 12.24 6.80
N VAL A 4 1.76 13.52 6.70
CA VAL A 4 0.41 13.98 6.35
C VAL A 4 0.13 13.52 4.92
N ILE A 5 -0.99 12.85 4.70
CA ILE A 5 -1.47 12.50 3.36
C ILE A 5 -1.99 13.79 2.71
N ARG A 6 -1.42 14.16 1.56
CA ARG A 6 -1.81 15.38 0.83
C ARG A 6 -2.54 15.02 -0.46
N GLN A 7 -3.74 15.58 -0.63
CA GLN A 7 -4.49 15.44 -1.88
C GLN A 7 -3.72 16.13 -3.02
N GLY A 8 -3.67 15.48 -4.18
CA GLY A 8 -3.04 15.99 -5.40
C GLY A 8 -1.55 15.68 -5.53
N GLU A 9 -0.89 15.23 -4.47
CA GLU A 9 0.54 14.97 -4.44
C GLU A 9 0.87 13.47 -4.62
N LEU A 10 2.02 13.20 -5.27
CA LEU A 10 2.61 11.86 -5.30
C LEU A 10 3.31 11.60 -3.96
N GLN A 11 3.11 10.40 -3.43
CA GLN A 11 3.59 10.02 -2.11
C GLN A 11 4.32 8.68 -2.15
N SER A 12 5.32 8.58 -1.27
CA SER A 12 6.08 7.36 -1.00
C SER A 12 5.78 6.88 0.42
N TRP A 13 5.34 5.64 0.54
CA TRP A 13 4.93 5.02 1.79
C TRP A 13 5.84 3.87 2.16
N LEU A 14 5.83 3.49 3.44
CA LEU A 14 6.51 2.29 3.93
C LEU A 14 5.46 1.26 4.33
N LEU A 15 5.54 0.08 3.75
CA LEU A 15 4.77 -1.10 4.15
C LEU A 15 5.67 -1.99 4.99
N ILE A 16 5.27 -2.27 6.23
CA ILE A 16 5.97 -3.19 7.13
C ILE A 16 5.19 -4.51 7.14
N LEU A 17 5.82 -5.58 6.68
CA LEU A 17 5.22 -6.90 6.58
C LEU A 17 5.84 -7.87 7.59
N LYS A 18 4.98 -8.52 8.38
CA LYS A 18 5.37 -9.50 9.39
C LYS A 18 4.42 -10.69 9.36
N THR A 19 4.91 -11.87 9.72
CA THR A 19 4.07 -13.04 9.98
C THR A 19 3.24 -12.82 11.25
N GLY A 20 2.25 -13.69 11.49
CA GLY A 20 1.49 -13.68 12.75
C GLY A 20 2.35 -13.86 14.00
N ALA A 21 3.56 -14.42 13.87
CA ALA A 21 4.54 -14.56 14.96
C ALA A 21 5.45 -13.31 15.12
N GLY A 22 5.26 -12.28 14.28
CA GLY A 22 6.06 -11.05 14.32
C GLY A 22 7.37 -11.09 13.54
N THR A 23 7.70 -12.21 12.88
CA THR A 23 8.90 -12.34 12.04
C THR A 23 8.74 -11.48 10.78
N PRO A 24 9.74 -10.68 10.39
CA PRO A 24 9.73 -9.98 9.12
C PRO A 24 9.53 -10.93 7.93
N VAL A 25 8.74 -10.50 6.95
CA VAL A 25 8.56 -11.24 5.70
C VAL A 25 9.42 -10.62 4.62
N GLU A 26 10.30 -11.42 4.03
CA GLU A 26 11.22 -11.01 2.97
C GLU A 26 10.80 -11.57 1.61
N GLY A 27 11.31 -10.96 0.53
CA GLY A 27 11.08 -11.44 -0.83
C GLY A 27 9.61 -11.47 -1.29
N ALA A 28 8.72 -10.73 -0.63
CA ALA A 28 7.31 -10.66 -0.98
C ALA A 28 7.09 -9.95 -2.33
N ALA A 29 6.29 -10.57 -3.20
CA ALA A 29 5.66 -9.91 -4.32
C ALA A 29 4.41 -9.18 -3.82
N ILE A 30 4.35 -7.86 -4.05
CA ILE A 30 3.28 -6.99 -3.55
C ILE A 30 2.63 -6.28 -4.73
N THR A 31 1.33 -6.51 -4.93
CA THR A 31 0.52 -5.77 -5.89
C THR A 31 -0.39 -4.81 -5.15
N ILE A 32 -0.42 -3.54 -5.60
CA ILE A 32 -1.24 -2.49 -5.00
C ILE A 32 -2.32 -2.09 -6.00
N SER A 33 -3.57 -2.07 -5.53
CA SER A 33 -4.70 -1.52 -6.26
C SER A 33 -5.59 -0.73 -5.31
N GLY A 34 -6.62 -0.07 -5.82
CA GLY A 34 -7.52 0.69 -4.97
C GLY A 34 -8.38 1.68 -5.71
N GLY A 35 -9.05 2.53 -4.96
CA GLY A 35 -9.94 3.54 -5.49
C GLY A 35 -10.93 4.06 -4.46
N MET A 36 -11.95 4.75 -4.95
CA MET A 36 -13.10 5.23 -4.17
C MET A 36 -14.31 4.34 -4.46
N PRO A 37 -14.67 3.39 -3.59
CA PRO A 37 -15.75 2.42 -3.85
C PRO A 37 -17.09 3.10 -4.16
N ARG A 38 -17.42 4.17 -3.42
CA ARG A 38 -18.67 4.92 -3.60
C ARG A 38 -18.77 5.65 -4.94
N HIS A 39 -17.63 5.91 -5.59
CA HIS A 39 -17.56 6.65 -6.84
C HIS A 39 -17.16 5.78 -8.03
N ARG A 40 -16.91 4.47 -7.82
CA ARG A 40 -16.44 3.54 -8.87
C ARG A 40 -15.25 4.08 -9.68
N HIS A 41 -14.34 4.75 -8.99
CA HIS A 41 -13.10 5.27 -9.57
C HIS A 41 -11.91 4.56 -8.95
N GLY A 42 -10.97 4.11 -9.79
CA GLY A 42 -9.71 3.52 -9.34
C GLY A 42 -8.70 4.55 -8.86
N LEU A 43 -7.50 4.09 -8.51
CA LEU A 43 -6.37 4.98 -8.29
C LEU A 43 -6.03 5.75 -9.57
N PRO A 44 -5.64 7.04 -9.45
CA PRO A 44 -5.22 7.85 -10.60
C PRO A 44 -3.82 7.48 -11.11
N THR A 45 -3.13 6.59 -10.42
CA THR A 45 -1.78 6.11 -10.68
C THR A 45 -1.72 4.60 -10.44
N SER A 46 -0.58 3.98 -10.75
CA SER A 46 -0.31 2.56 -10.48
C SER A 46 0.81 2.41 -9.44
N PRO A 47 0.53 2.54 -8.13
CA PRO A 47 1.58 2.45 -7.10
C PRO A 47 2.28 1.10 -7.13
N GLN A 48 3.58 1.07 -6.87
CA GLN A 48 4.41 -0.13 -6.91
C GLN A 48 5.25 -0.26 -5.66
N ALA A 49 5.52 -1.50 -5.24
CA ALA A 49 6.62 -1.78 -4.32
C ALA A 49 7.93 -1.67 -5.10
N THR A 50 8.72 -0.62 -4.82
CA THR A 50 9.90 -0.27 -5.62
C THR A 50 11.20 -0.77 -5.00
N ASP A 51 11.28 -0.80 -3.66
CA ASP A 51 12.47 -1.25 -2.93
C ASP A 51 12.08 -2.13 -1.74
N TYR A 52 12.96 -3.10 -1.43
CA TYR A 52 13.01 -3.79 -0.14
C TYR A 52 14.09 -3.15 0.72
N LEU A 53 13.72 -2.63 1.88
CA LEU A 53 14.58 -1.84 2.76
C LEU A 53 15.14 -2.66 3.94
N GLY A 54 14.89 -3.97 3.98
CA GLY A 54 15.25 -4.84 5.10
C GLY A 54 14.15 -4.91 6.18
N ASP A 55 14.25 -5.91 7.06
CA ASP A 55 13.33 -6.13 8.20
C ASP A 55 11.83 -6.11 7.81
N GLY A 56 11.50 -6.65 6.64
CA GLY A 56 10.13 -6.71 6.15
C GLY A 56 9.56 -5.35 5.72
N CYS A 57 10.42 -4.33 5.57
CA CYS A 57 10.04 -2.99 5.14
C CYS A 57 10.15 -2.85 3.63
N TYR A 58 9.07 -2.43 2.98
CA TYR A 58 8.99 -2.19 1.54
C TYR A 58 8.64 -0.73 1.27
N ARG A 59 9.35 -0.09 0.33
CA ARG A 59 8.95 1.23 -0.18
C ARG A 59 7.86 1.07 -1.22
N ILE A 60 6.73 1.74 -1.01
CA ILE A 60 5.64 1.83 -1.96
C ILE A 60 5.64 3.24 -2.55
N ASP A 61 5.98 3.36 -3.83
CA ASP A 61 6.00 4.65 -4.53
C ASP A 61 4.79 4.81 -5.44
N GLY A 62 4.41 6.07 -5.68
CA GLY A 62 3.39 6.40 -6.67
C GLY A 62 1.97 6.50 -6.12
N VAL A 63 1.79 6.48 -4.79
CA VAL A 63 0.46 6.66 -4.18
C VAL A 63 0.00 8.10 -4.40
N LYS A 64 -1.21 8.28 -4.93
CA LYS A 64 -1.81 9.60 -5.15
C LYS A 64 -3.32 9.54 -4.95
N PHE A 65 -3.85 10.56 -4.27
CA PHE A 65 -5.28 10.78 -4.09
C PHE A 65 -5.68 12.07 -4.78
N THR A 66 -6.78 12.07 -5.52
CA THR A 66 -7.21 13.24 -6.30
C THR A 66 -8.43 13.95 -5.73
N MET A 67 -9.14 13.33 -4.79
CA MET A 67 -10.38 13.82 -4.18
C MET A 67 -10.40 13.52 -2.68
N SER A 68 -11.11 14.34 -1.91
CA SER A 68 -11.40 14.08 -0.50
C SER A 68 -12.40 12.92 -0.35
N GLY A 69 -12.48 12.36 0.86
CA GLY A 69 -13.36 11.25 1.19
C GLY A 69 -12.63 9.92 1.37
N LEU A 70 -13.43 8.84 1.39
CA LEU A 70 -12.94 7.50 1.69
C LEU A 70 -12.33 6.82 0.46
N TRP A 71 -11.07 6.46 0.59
CA TRP A 71 -10.33 5.61 -0.35
C TRP A 71 -10.06 4.25 0.25
N GLN A 72 -10.01 3.23 -0.60
CA GLN A 72 -9.57 1.89 -0.26
C GLN A 72 -8.31 1.54 -1.04
N LEU A 73 -7.30 1.07 -0.33
CA LEU A 73 -6.08 0.51 -0.90
C LEU A 73 -6.02 -0.97 -0.59
N HIS A 74 -5.88 -1.79 -1.63
CA HIS A 74 -5.80 -3.24 -1.57
C HIS A 74 -4.36 -3.65 -1.85
N PHE A 75 -3.81 -4.46 -0.95
CA PHE A 75 -2.49 -5.05 -1.10
C PHE A 75 -2.67 -6.55 -1.22
N ALA A 76 -2.30 -7.12 -2.36
CA ALA A 76 -2.17 -8.55 -2.55
C ALA A 76 -0.70 -8.93 -2.38
N ILE A 77 -0.44 -9.88 -1.49
CA ILE A 77 0.90 -10.23 -1.01
C ILE A 77 1.12 -11.72 -1.26
N SER A 78 2.27 -12.07 -1.83
CA SER A 78 2.70 -13.46 -2.02
C SER A 78 4.17 -13.58 -1.63
N ALA A 79 4.49 -14.49 -0.72
CA ALA A 79 5.84 -14.75 -0.24
C ALA A 79 6.01 -16.24 0.10
N ALA A 80 7.23 -16.67 0.43
CA ALA A 80 7.49 -18.04 0.88
C ALA A 80 6.68 -18.42 2.15
N ALA A 81 6.35 -17.43 2.98
CA ALA A 81 5.52 -17.62 4.17
C ALA A 81 4.02 -17.83 3.87
N GLY A 82 3.58 -17.58 2.63
CA GLY A 82 2.19 -17.69 2.20
C GLY A 82 1.70 -16.46 1.41
N SER A 83 0.40 -16.46 1.11
CA SER A 83 -0.29 -15.36 0.44
C SER A 83 -1.36 -14.76 1.33
N ASP A 84 -1.54 -13.45 1.23
CA ASP A 84 -2.56 -12.71 1.99
C ASP A 84 -3.03 -11.48 1.21
N THR A 85 -4.20 -10.97 1.57
CA THR A 85 -4.74 -9.71 1.06
C THR A 85 -5.21 -8.82 2.20
N VAL A 86 -4.80 -7.55 2.18
CA VAL A 86 -5.24 -6.57 3.18
C VAL A 86 -5.82 -5.33 2.49
N VAL A 87 -6.84 -4.75 3.12
CA VAL A 87 -7.45 -3.50 2.67
C VAL A 87 -7.26 -2.43 3.73
N PHE A 88 -6.70 -1.29 3.34
CA PHE A 88 -6.60 -0.09 4.16
C PHE A 88 -7.64 0.94 3.72
N ASN A 89 -8.41 1.44 4.68
CA ASN A 89 -9.30 2.58 4.51
C ASN A 89 -8.54 3.87 4.83
N VAL A 90 -8.53 4.81 3.89
CA VAL A 90 -7.87 6.11 4.04
C VAL A 90 -8.94 7.20 3.90
N LEU A 91 -9.10 8.03 4.92
CA LEU A 91 -10.00 9.18 4.90
C LEU A 91 -9.17 10.44 4.65
N LEU A 92 -9.43 11.13 3.54
CA LEU A 92 -8.86 12.44 3.20
C LEU A 92 -9.86 13.56 3.44
#